data_AF-A0A0B0EG22-F1
#
_entry.id   AF-A0A0B0EG22-F1
#
_cell.length_a   1.000
_cell.length_b   1.000
_cell.length_c   1.000
_cell.angle_alpha   90.00
_cell.angle_beta   90.00
_cell.angle_gamma   90.00
#
_symmetry.space_group_name_H-M   'P 1'
#
loop_
_entity.id
_entity.type
_entity.pdbx_description
1 polymer ?
#
loop_
_entity_poly.entity_id
_entity_poly.type
_entity_poly.pdbx_seq_one_letter_code
_entity_poly.pdbx_strand_id
1 'polypeptide(L)'
;MGKNIVIHALIISFVFLAFSVVTIAEEQDGGAVPVSPTGHEISGNQWLFVIGIDSYANLPRLNTSVNDAKAVKDILLERYYFDDYHVIELYNDEATRRNILGKLRYLTRRVGPEDSVVIFYSGHGGLDSSKREGSWIPVEGSTEDSSSWITNKDIYNYLKVGAIQAKHVLLIVDSCFSGDSFRSYRGKAARVTDEVIKHAYNQVSRQVITSGGIKPVVEDGPSDNSNFTRFLIKGLERNKKPFLVPSELFKSLKVGLEKNSSQEPGFGTLNDKGGQKGGELVLFLDGEELARLNKIKWQDRFARKNLRSSYRDLTVTQMQSMPHVEIREEQEWGFYGHSTIRHQYEAKSINYDEVVIDHATGLMWHQNGSERFKDKDKIAEWIDNLNLKGYAGFKDWRLPTAEEAASLLEPEQKFGDMYVDTVFDNKQPWIWTGDSFGYDAAWAIGASYGSVFWSKFNEYYSIRPVRSME
;
A
#
# COMPACT_ATOMS: atom_id res chain seq x y z
N MET A 1 52.37 25.92 -70.09
CA MET A 1 51.79 24.68 -70.66
C MET A 1 50.71 24.22 -69.69
N GLY A 2 49.43 24.44 -69.98
CA GLY A 2 48.54 23.46 -70.65
C GLY A 2 47.64 22.81 -69.59
N LYS A 3 46.40 23.31 -69.41
CA LYS A 3 45.11 22.70 -69.82
C LYS A 3 44.83 21.35 -69.13
N ASN A 4 43.92 21.34 -68.13
CA ASN A 4 42.48 21.04 -68.25
C ASN A 4 42.16 19.54 -68.32
N ILE A 5 41.35 19.06 -67.35
CA ILE A 5 40.09 18.29 -67.46
C ILE A 5 39.56 18.17 -65.99
N VAL A 6 38.51 18.86 -65.50
CA VAL A 6 37.05 18.87 -65.84
C VAL A 6 36.46 17.49 -65.43
N ILE A 7 35.48 17.24 -64.55
CA ILE A 7 34.29 17.99 -64.08
C ILE A 7 33.49 17.11 -63.05
N HIS A 8 32.72 17.74 -62.15
CA HIS A 8 31.50 17.28 -61.41
C HIS A 8 31.70 16.25 -60.26
N ALA A 9 31.10 16.37 -59.06
CA ALA A 9 29.74 16.78 -58.72
C ALA A 9 29.58 17.22 -57.24
N LEU A 10 28.72 18.24 -57.05
CA LEU A 10 27.77 18.55 -55.97
C LEU A 10 28.22 18.55 -54.49
N ILE A 11 28.22 19.72 -53.81
CA ILE A 11 27.09 20.32 -53.07
C ILE A 11 26.54 19.36 -52.00
N ILE A 12 26.75 19.68 -50.71
CA ILE A 12 25.71 19.95 -49.69
C ILE A 12 26.40 20.14 -48.32
N SER A 13 26.22 21.35 -47.81
CA SER A 13 26.04 21.76 -46.41
C SER A 13 27.07 21.36 -45.34
N PHE A 14 27.78 22.40 -44.92
CA PHE A 14 28.63 22.50 -43.73
C PHE A 14 27.73 22.68 -42.48
N VAL A 15 27.22 21.58 -41.90
CA VAL A 15 26.62 21.57 -40.56
C VAL A 15 26.98 20.25 -39.88
N PHE A 16 28.18 20.14 -39.31
CA PHE A 16 28.47 19.14 -38.27
C PHE A 16 29.71 19.57 -37.48
N LEU A 17 29.52 20.36 -36.43
CA LEU A 17 30.54 20.60 -35.41
C LEU A 17 29.85 20.87 -34.06
N ALA A 18 29.18 19.83 -33.56
CA ALA A 18 28.80 19.67 -32.16
C ALA A 18 28.32 18.22 -31.91
N PHE A 19 29.17 17.23 -32.20
CA PHE A 19 29.02 15.93 -31.54
C PHE A 19 29.83 16.00 -30.24
N SER A 20 29.21 16.62 -29.24
CA SER A 20 29.53 16.34 -27.85
C SER A 20 29.36 14.83 -27.67
N VAL A 21 30.39 14.19 -27.12
CA VAL A 21 30.30 12.81 -26.65
C VAL A 21 29.17 12.76 -25.62
N VAL A 22 27.99 12.35 -26.06
CA VAL A 22 26.96 11.85 -25.16
C VAL A 22 27.49 10.51 -24.71
N THR A 23 28.13 10.48 -23.54
CA THR A 23 28.14 9.28 -22.72
C THR A 23 26.68 8.94 -22.49
N ILE A 24 26.17 7.98 -23.26
CA ILE A 24 24.99 7.22 -22.89
C ILE A 24 25.44 6.47 -21.63
N ALA A 25 25.18 7.07 -20.47
CA ALA A 25 24.94 6.28 -19.29
C ALA A 25 23.70 5.46 -19.65
N GLU A 26 23.88 4.15 -19.82
CA GLU A 26 22.75 3.23 -19.66
C GLU A 26 22.13 3.55 -18.31
N GLU A 27 20.96 4.16 -18.35
CA GLU A 27 20.07 4.27 -17.22
C GLU A 27 19.72 2.83 -16.85
N GLN A 28 20.46 2.26 -15.89
CA GLN A 28 20.06 1.03 -15.25
C GLN A 28 18.69 1.32 -14.63
N ASP A 29 17.70 0.62 -15.14
CA ASP A 29 16.34 0.48 -14.64
C ASP A 29 16.39 -0.21 -13.26
N GLY A 30 16.94 0.50 -12.28
CA GLY A 30 17.15 0.04 -10.92
C GLY A 30 16.16 0.74 -10.01
N GLY A 31 15.01 0.09 -9.75
CA GLY A 31 14.06 0.53 -8.74
C GLY A 31 14.76 0.88 -7.43
N ALA A 32 14.26 1.90 -6.72
CA ALA A 32 14.90 2.40 -5.51
C ALA A 32 15.13 1.29 -4.48
N VAL A 33 16.38 1.07 -4.08
CA VAL A 33 16.76 0.03 -3.11
C VAL A 33 16.03 0.28 -1.77
N PRO A 34 15.29 -0.72 -1.23
CA PRO A 34 14.58 -0.56 0.03
C PRO A 34 15.51 -0.29 1.22
N VAL A 35 14.99 0.42 2.21
CA VAL A 35 15.66 0.65 3.49
C VAL A 35 15.30 -0.48 4.46
N SER A 36 16.30 -1.09 5.06
CA SER A 36 16.14 -2.13 6.08
C SER A 36 15.50 -1.60 7.37
N PRO A 37 14.97 -2.48 8.25
CA PRO A 37 14.50 -2.08 9.59
C PRO A 37 15.55 -1.34 10.45
N THR A 38 16.84 -1.42 10.08
CA THR A 38 17.91 -0.70 10.79
C THR A 38 18.12 0.73 10.31
N GLY A 39 17.50 1.14 9.19
CA GLY A 39 17.66 2.46 8.60
C GLY A 39 18.74 2.56 7.52
N HIS A 40 19.38 1.44 7.15
CA HIS A 40 20.38 1.35 6.09
C HIS A 40 19.79 0.69 4.83
N GLU A 41 20.27 1.07 3.64
CA GLU A 41 20.00 0.33 2.40
C GLU A 41 20.34 -1.15 2.57
N ILE A 42 19.52 -2.02 1.98
CA ILE A 42 19.81 -3.45 1.98
C ILE A 42 21.00 -3.75 1.06
N SER A 43 21.87 -4.67 1.48
CA SER A 43 23.13 -4.98 0.77
C SER A 43 23.23 -6.43 0.29
N GLY A 44 22.20 -7.24 0.52
CA GLY A 44 22.15 -8.65 0.11
C GLY A 44 21.00 -8.95 -0.84
N ASN A 45 21.22 -9.91 -1.73
CA ASN A 45 20.26 -10.32 -2.75
C ASN A 45 19.09 -11.11 -2.13
N GLN A 46 17.89 -10.98 -2.72
CA GLN A 46 16.71 -11.76 -2.34
C GLN A 46 16.52 -12.89 -3.34
N TRP A 47 16.94 -14.11 -2.95
CA TRP A 47 16.82 -15.30 -3.79
C TRP A 47 15.46 -15.97 -3.62
N LEU A 48 14.89 -16.42 -4.73
CA LEU A 48 13.65 -17.18 -4.73
C LEU A 48 13.84 -18.50 -5.45
N PHE A 49 13.47 -19.61 -4.82
CA PHE A 49 13.42 -20.92 -5.45
C PHE A 49 12.01 -21.51 -5.34
N VAL A 50 11.28 -21.55 -6.45
CA VAL A 50 9.92 -22.09 -6.52
C VAL A 50 9.89 -23.45 -7.21
N ILE A 51 9.13 -24.37 -6.64
CA ILE A 51 8.94 -25.73 -7.13
C ILE A 51 7.44 -26.02 -7.12
N GLY A 52 6.90 -26.40 -8.28
CA GLY A 52 5.49 -26.77 -8.42
C GLY A 52 5.35 -28.01 -9.30
N ILE A 53 4.67 -29.05 -8.80
CA ILE A 53 4.58 -30.33 -9.51
C ILE A 53 3.13 -30.80 -9.55
N ASP A 54 2.52 -30.74 -10.73
CA ASP A 54 1.18 -31.27 -10.99
C ASP A 54 1.21 -32.63 -11.68
N SER A 55 2.10 -32.78 -12.65
CA SER A 55 2.10 -33.91 -13.60
C SER A 55 3.12 -34.96 -13.22
N TYR A 56 2.78 -35.84 -12.27
CA TYR A 56 3.66 -36.93 -11.82
C TYR A 56 3.65 -38.10 -12.79
N ALA A 57 4.79 -38.79 -12.91
CA ALA A 57 4.91 -39.99 -13.72
C ALA A 57 4.15 -41.19 -13.12
N ASN A 58 4.16 -41.33 -11.78
CA ASN A 58 3.66 -42.52 -11.08
C ASN A 58 2.67 -42.19 -9.94
N LEU A 59 2.12 -40.98 -9.90
CA LEU A 59 1.16 -40.53 -8.87
C LEU A 59 -0.04 -39.81 -9.51
N PRO A 60 -1.17 -39.70 -8.79
CA PRO A 60 -2.30 -38.90 -9.25
C PRO A 60 -1.88 -37.45 -9.53
N ARG A 61 -2.40 -36.90 -10.62
CA ARG A 61 -2.19 -35.50 -11.01
C ARG A 61 -2.77 -34.54 -9.97
N LEU A 62 -2.04 -33.46 -9.68
CA LEU A 62 -2.54 -32.30 -8.94
C LEU A 62 -2.97 -31.20 -9.92
N ASN A 63 -3.79 -30.26 -9.45
CA ASN A 63 -4.38 -29.21 -10.31
C ASN A 63 -3.87 -27.80 -9.99
N THR A 64 -3.21 -27.60 -8.85
CA THR A 64 -2.91 -26.27 -8.30
C THR A 64 -1.43 -26.03 -8.07
N SER A 65 -0.57 -27.05 -8.02
CA SER A 65 0.80 -26.92 -7.51
C SER A 65 1.71 -26.08 -8.39
N VAL A 66 1.61 -26.18 -9.72
CA VAL A 66 2.36 -25.29 -10.62
C VAL A 66 1.83 -23.87 -10.53
N ASN A 67 0.52 -23.71 -10.45
CA ASN A 67 -0.09 -22.38 -10.37
C ASN A 67 0.25 -21.68 -9.05
N ASP A 68 0.23 -22.41 -7.94
CA ASP A 68 0.65 -21.94 -6.62
C ASP A 68 2.08 -21.36 -6.66
N ALA A 69 3.00 -22.14 -7.22
CA ALA A 69 4.41 -21.76 -7.31
C ALA A 69 4.63 -20.53 -8.19
N LYS A 70 3.87 -20.40 -9.29
CA LYS A 70 3.88 -19.21 -10.14
C LYS A 70 3.27 -18.01 -9.44
N ALA A 71 2.10 -18.15 -8.83
CA ALA A 71 1.42 -17.05 -8.16
C ALA A 71 2.22 -16.49 -6.97
N VAL A 72 2.93 -17.34 -6.23
CA VAL A 72 3.88 -16.90 -5.18
C VAL A 72 5.08 -16.18 -5.77
N LYS A 73 5.63 -16.65 -6.89
CA LYS A 73 6.72 -15.97 -7.60
C LYS A 73 6.26 -14.59 -8.09
N ASP A 74 5.13 -14.54 -8.78
CA ASP A 74 4.62 -13.34 -9.41
C ASP A 74 4.36 -12.24 -8.37
N ILE A 75 3.69 -12.54 -7.25
CA ILE A 75 3.45 -11.54 -6.20
C ILE A 75 4.73 -11.05 -5.51
N LEU A 76 5.75 -11.92 -5.38
CA LEU A 76 7.03 -11.56 -4.79
C LEU A 76 7.85 -10.66 -5.73
N LEU A 77 7.83 -10.92 -7.05
CA LEU A 77 8.48 -10.07 -8.04
C LEU A 77 7.73 -8.75 -8.27
N GLU A 78 6.39 -8.78 -8.26
CA GLU A 78 5.58 -7.59 -8.54
C GLU A 78 5.61 -6.57 -7.39
N ARG A 79 5.67 -7.04 -6.13
CA ARG A 79 5.42 -6.17 -4.96
C ARG A 79 6.55 -6.13 -3.96
N TYR A 80 7.45 -7.09 -4.00
CA TYR A 80 8.57 -7.18 -3.07
C TYR A 80 9.88 -7.09 -3.83
N TYR A 81 10.95 -6.79 -3.11
CA TYR A 81 12.27 -6.58 -3.70
C TYR A 81 12.95 -7.90 -4.06
N PHE A 82 12.39 -8.60 -5.05
CA PHE A 82 12.98 -9.75 -5.72
C PHE A 82 13.25 -9.36 -7.17
N ASP A 83 14.35 -9.84 -7.73
CA ASP A 83 14.70 -9.63 -9.13
C ASP A 83 14.72 -10.96 -9.89
N ASP A 84 14.56 -10.90 -11.21
CA ASP A 84 14.53 -12.08 -12.07
C ASP A 84 15.87 -12.86 -12.10
N TYR A 85 17.01 -12.21 -11.78
CA TYR A 85 18.33 -12.85 -11.83
C TYR A 85 18.55 -13.84 -10.69
N HIS A 86 17.84 -13.66 -9.57
CA HIS A 86 17.93 -14.51 -8.38
C HIS A 86 16.73 -15.46 -8.21
N VAL A 87 15.95 -15.65 -9.28
CA VAL A 87 14.83 -16.60 -9.32
C VAL A 87 15.26 -17.94 -9.93
N ILE A 88 14.85 -19.03 -9.28
CA ILE A 88 15.02 -20.41 -9.73
C ILE A 88 13.64 -21.06 -9.77
N GLU A 89 13.31 -21.67 -10.90
CA GLU A 89 12.03 -22.33 -11.13
C GLU A 89 12.27 -23.80 -11.48
N LEU A 90 11.41 -24.69 -10.96
CA LEU A 90 11.29 -26.07 -11.43
C LEU A 90 9.80 -26.46 -11.46
N TYR A 91 9.30 -26.77 -12.65
CA TYR A 91 7.90 -27.17 -12.85
C TYR A 91 7.80 -28.55 -13.49
N ASN A 92 6.86 -29.38 -13.01
CA ASN A 92 6.53 -30.69 -13.56
C ASN A 92 7.78 -31.53 -13.88
N ASP A 93 8.00 -31.87 -15.16
CA ASP A 93 9.09 -32.73 -15.66
C ASP A 93 10.49 -32.24 -15.28
N GLU A 94 10.65 -30.94 -15.00
CA GLU A 94 11.92 -30.39 -14.55
C GLU A 94 12.18 -30.64 -13.07
N ALA A 95 11.14 -30.84 -12.26
CA ALA A 95 11.21 -31.02 -10.82
C ALA A 95 11.61 -32.45 -10.42
N THR A 96 12.68 -32.95 -11.05
CA THR A 96 13.28 -34.24 -10.72
C THR A 96 14.07 -34.18 -9.43
N ARG A 97 14.29 -35.33 -8.78
CA ARG A 97 15.13 -35.42 -7.58
C ARG A 97 16.50 -34.80 -7.81
N ARG A 98 17.10 -35.14 -8.95
CA ARG A 98 18.43 -34.65 -9.37
C ARG A 98 18.42 -33.12 -9.53
N ASN A 99 17.39 -32.56 -10.16
CA ASN A 99 17.31 -31.12 -10.39
C ASN A 99 17.03 -30.35 -9.09
N ILE A 100 16.09 -30.80 -8.25
CA ILE A 100 15.78 -30.15 -6.96
C ILE A 100 17.04 -30.10 -6.08
N LEU A 101 17.69 -31.25 -5.85
CA LEU A 101 18.92 -31.30 -5.05
C LEU A 101 20.08 -30.54 -5.72
N GLY A 102 20.12 -30.54 -7.05
CA GLY A 102 21.09 -29.76 -7.83
C GLY A 102 20.95 -28.26 -7.62
N LYS A 103 19.72 -27.74 -7.58
CA LYS A 103 19.43 -26.33 -7.32
C LYS A 103 19.66 -25.94 -5.86
N LEU A 104 19.36 -26.81 -4.91
CA LEU A 104 19.76 -26.60 -3.50
C LEU A 104 21.29 -26.49 -3.39
N ARG A 105 22.04 -27.38 -4.06
CA ARG A 105 23.51 -27.30 -4.13
C ARG A 105 23.99 -26.03 -4.84
N TYR A 106 23.30 -25.59 -5.88
CA TYR A 106 23.61 -24.32 -6.55
C TYR A 106 23.54 -23.15 -5.57
N LEU A 107 22.48 -23.07 -4.75
CA LEU A 107 22.33 -22.04 -3.72
C LEU A 107 23.49 -22.06 -2.71
N THR A 108 23.96 -23.23 -2.26
CA THR A 108 25.12 -23.34 -1.34
C THR A 108 26.41 -22.71 -1.87
N ARG A 109 26.52 -22.52 -3.20
CA ARG A 109 27.74 -22.00 -3.85
C ARG A 109 27.64 -20.53 -4.25
N ARG A 110 26.43 -19.96 -4.28
CA ARG A 110 26.16 -18.64 -4.86
C ARG A 110 25.63 -17.63 -3.86
N VAL A 111 24.87 -18.10 -2.87
CA VAL A 111 24.24 -17.25 -1.87
C VAL A 111 25.27 -16.77 -0.86
N GLY A 112 25.36 -15.46 -0.69
CA GLY A 112 26.26 -14.79 0.25
C GLY A 112 25.70 -14.66 1.68
N PRO A 113 26.52 -14.19 2.64
CA PRO A 113 26.14 -14.09 4.05
C PRO A 113 25.13 -12.99 4.38
N GLU A 114 24.97 -11.97 3.52
CA GLU A 114 23.94 -10.93 3.69
C GLU A 114 22.65 -11.21 2.91
N ASP A 115 22.65 -12.24 2.04
CA ASP A 115 21.50 -12.60 1.20
C ASP A 115 20.37 -13.22 2.03
N SER A 116 19.16 -13.16 1.48
CA SER A 116 17.98 -13.91 1.94
C SER A 116 17.59 -14.94 0.90
N VAL A 117 17.04 -16.09 1.34
CA VAL A 117 16.50 -17.12 0.45
C VAL A 117 15.08 -17.47 0.85
N VAL A 118 14.15 -17.38 -0.09
CA VAL A 118 12.80 -17.94 0.02
C VAL A 118 12.72 -19.19 -0.85
N ILE A 119 12.27 -20.30 -0.28
CA ILE A 119 12.03 -21.53 -1.02
C ILE A 119 10.55 -21.87 -0.88
N PHE A 120 9.85 -22.04 -2.01
CA PHE A 120 8.45 -22.45 -2.06
C PHE A 120 8.33 -23.81 -2.75
N TYR A 121 7.63 -24.74 -2.11
CA TYR A 121 7.33 -26.06 -2.69
C TYR A 121 5.82 -26.33 -2.60
N SER A 122 5.19 -26.65 -3.73
CA SER A 122 3.84 -27.22 -3.78
C SER A 122 3.85 -28.54 -4.56
N GLY A 123 3.25 -29.58 -3.98
CA GLY A 123 3.23 -30.92 -4.57
C GLY A 123 2.84 -32.03 -3.58
N HIS A 124 3.00 -33.28 -4.00
CA HIS A 124 2.78 -34.44 -3.15
C HIS A 124 3.83 -34.51 -2.03
N GLY A 125 3.38 -34.95 -0.86
CA GLY A 125 4.24 -35.28 0.26
C GLY A 125 4.03 -36.73 0.67
N GLY A 126 5.13 -37.42 0.97
CA GLY A 126 5.14 -38.79 1.46
C GLY A 126 5.47 -38.82 2.95
N LEU A 127 4.90 -39.78 3.68
CA LEU A 127 5.28 -40.07 5.06
C LEU A 127 5.90 -41.47 5.12
N ASP A 128 7.18 -41.53 5.50
CA ASP A 128 7.76 -42.81 5.92
C ASP A 128 7.26 -43.11 7.35
N SER A 129 6.23 -43.96 7.45
CA SER A 129 5.59 -44.33 8.72
C SER A 129 6.55 -45.03 9.69
N SER A 130 7.59 -45.69 9.17
CA SER A 130 8.61 -46.38 9.99
C SER A 130 9.55 -45.39 10.68
N LYS A 131 9.84 -44.25 10.02
CA LYS A 131 10.74 -43.21 10.53
C LYS A 131 10.02 -41.97 11.08
N ARG A 132 8.70 -41.87 10.88
CA ARG A 132 7.90 -40.66 11.11
C ARG A 132 8.55 -39.43 10.47
N GLU A 133 8.94 -39.61 9.20
CA GLU A 133 9.70 -38.61 8.45
C GLU A 133 8.94 -38.24 7.17
N GLY A 134 8.56 -36.96 7.07
CA GLY A 134 7.96 -36.40 5.87
C GLY A 134 8.99 -36.24 4.75
N SER A 135 8.56 -36.41 3.51
CA SER A 135 9.39 -36.29 2.31
C SER A 135 8.66 -35.56 1.20
N TRP A 136 9.41 -34.83 0.38
CA TRP A 136 8.92 -34.30 -0.90
C TRP A 136 9.02 -35.40 -1.94
N ILE A 137 8.00 -35.51 -2.79
CA ILE A 137 7.99 -36.49 -3.87
C ILE A 137 8.32 -35.74 -5.18
N PRO A 138 9.46 -36.02 -5.83
CA PRO A 138 9.76 -35.47 -7.15
C PRO A 138 8.85 -36.03 -8.25
N VAL A 139 8.91 -35.45 -9.44
CA VAL A 139 8.03 -35.83 -10.57
C VAL A 139 8.11 -37.32 -10.94
N GLU A 140 9.29 -37.94 -10.79
CA GLU A 140 9.52 -39.37 -11.03
C GLU A 140 9.14 -40.28 -9.85
N GLY A 141 8.72 -39.72 -8.72
CA GLY A 141 8.43 -40.47 -7.50
C GLY A 141 7.17 -41.33 -7.56
N SER A 142 7.13 -42.38 -6.74
CA SER A 142 6.00 -43.32 -6.62
C SER A 142 5.70 -43.63 -5.15
N THR A 143 4.53 -44.22 -4.86
CA THR A 143 4.22 -44.73 -3.52
C THR A 143 4.86 -46.10 -3.21
N GLU A 144 5.26 -46.85 -4.24
CA GLU A 144 5.83 -48.19 -4.11
C GLU A 144 7.35 -48.17 -3.86
N ASP A 145 8.04 -47.17 -4.43
CA ASP A 145 9.46 -46.94 -4.26
C ASP A 145 9.75 -45.50 -3.80
N SER A 146 10.26 -45.39 -2.57
CA SER A 146 10.65 -44.12 -1.94
C SER A 146 12.10 -43.73 -2.21
N SER A 147 12.85 -44.47 -3.03
CA SER A 147 14.26 -44.20 -3.35
C SER A 147 14.48 -42.81 -3.97
N SER A 148 13.49 -42.31 -4.72
CA SER A 148 13.51 -41.00 -5.36
C SER A 148 13.03 -39.87 -4.45
N TRP A 149 12.42 -40.18 -3.30
CA TRP A 149 11.90 -39.17 -2.39
C TRP A 149 13.05 -38.33 -1.79
N ILE A 150 12.73 -37.09 -1.43
CA ILE A 150 13.65 -36.17 -0.76
C ILE A 150 13.14 -35.98 0.66
N THR A 151 13.86 -36.49 1.64
CA THR A 151 13.41 -36.40 3.04
C THR A 151 13.48 -34.95 3.53
N ASN A 152 12.61 -34.58 4.47
CA ASN A 152 12.68 -33.27 5.12
C ASN A 152 14.07 -33.04 5.75
N LYS A 153 14.73 -34.09 6.25
CA LYS A 153 16.11 -34.02 6.75
C LYS A 153 17.13 -33.70 5.66
N ASP A 154 16.98 -34.24 4.45
CA ASP A 154 17.83 -33.89 3.32
C ASP A 154 17.71 -32.40 3.00
N ILE A 155 16.48 -31.88 2.94
CA ILE A 155 16.21 -30.44 2.75
C ILE A 155 16.89 -29.64 3.87
N TYR A 156 16.66 -30.00 5.14
CA TYR A 156 17.24 -29.28 6.28
C TYR A 156 18.77 -29.24 6.26
N ASN A 157 19.44 -30.28 5.76
CA ASN A 157 20.90 -30.28 5.65
C ASN A 157 21.42 -29.19 4.70
N TYR A 158 20.69 -28.89 3.62
CA TYR A 158 21.03 -27.78 2.74
C TYR A 158 20.69 -26.42 3.38
N LEU A 159 19.65 -26.34 4.19
CA LEU A 159 19.24 -25.07 4.79
C LEU A 159 20.10 -24.65 5.99
N LYS A 160 21.03 -25.45 6.49
CA LYS A 160 21.88 -25.05 7.63
C LYS A 160 22.76 -23.86 7.26
N VAL A 161 23.12 -23.05 8.26
CA VAL A 161 24.06 -21.92 8.11
C VAL A 161 25.38 -22.31 7.45
N GLY A 162 25.89 -23.53 7.73
CA GLY A 162 27.13 -24.03 7.12
C GLY A 162 26.99 -24.52 5.67
N ALA A 163 25.79 -24.51 5.09
CA ALA A 163 25.53 -24.97 3.73
C ALA A 163 25.07 -23.80 2.83
N ILE A 164 23.84 -23.31 3.02
CA ILE A 164 23.41 -22.04 2.42
C ILE A 164 23.81 -20.93 3.39
N GLN A 165 24.73 -20.06 2.96
CA GLN A 165 25.34 -19.03 3.83
C GLN A 165 24.43 -17.85 4.13
N ALA A 166 23.28 -17.74 3.45
CA ALA A 166 22.27 -16.69 3.62
C ALA A 166 22.08 -16.26 5.08
N LYS A 167 21.93 -14.96 5.31
CA LYS A 167 21.51 -14.42 6.60
C LYS A 167 20.17 -15.00 7.02
N HIS A 168 19.24 -15.05 6.07
CA HIS A 168 17.89 -15.50 6.30
C HIS A 168 17.46 -16.56 5.29
N VAL A 169 16.82 -17.62 5.77
CA VAL A 169 16.15 -18.60 4.90
C VAL A 169 14.72 -18.81 5.41
N LEU A 170 13.76 -18.68 4.50
CA LEU A 170 12.37 -19.04 4.71
C LEU A 170 11.99 -20.17 3.76
N LEU A 171 11.57 -21.30 4.33
CA LEU A 171 10.97 -22.39 3.58
C LEU A 171 9.44 -22.31 3.72
N ILE A 172 8.71 -22.41 2.61
CA ILE A 172 7.25 -22.45 2.57
C ILE A 172 6.85 -23.73 1.85
N VAL A 173 6.08 -24.59 2.53
CA VAL A 173 5.74 -25.92 2.01
C VAL A 173 4.23 -26.10 1.98
N ASP A 174 3.70 -26.27 0.78
CA ASP A 174 2.32 -26.67 0.54
C ASP A 174 2.23 -28.12 0.08
N SER A 175 2.32 -29.03 1.04
CA SER A 175 2.19 -30.46 0.79
C SER A 175 1.59 -31.17 1.99
N CYS A 176 0.96 -32.32 1.76
CA CYS A 176 0.59 -33.24 2.84
C CYS A 176 1.83 -33.65 3.64
N PHE A 177 1.68 -33.88 4.95
CA PHE A 177 2.77 -34.31 5.84
C PHE A 177 3.96 -33.34 5.97
N SER A 178 3.84 -32.12 5.42
CA SER A 178 4.82 -31.03 5.58
C SER A 178 5.05 -30.67 7.04
N GLY A 179 4.07 -30.88 7.94
CA GLY A 179 4.07 -30.43 9.33
C GLY A 179 4.53 -31.43 10.41
N ASP A 180 4.82 -32.70 10.07
CA ASP A 180 5.05 -33.75 11.09
C ASP A 180 6.34 -33.49 11.92
N SER A 181 7.39 -32.96 11.28
CA SER A 181 8.64 -32.56 11.96
C SER A 181 8.59 -31.15 12.59
N PHE A 182 7.58 -30.33 12.25
CA PHE A 182 7.45 -28.94 12.75
C PHE A 182 6.64 -28.81 14.04
N ARG A 183 5.92 -29.87 14.45
CA ARG A 183 5.18 -29.89 15.72
C ARG A 183 6.05 -29.63 16.94
N SER A 184 7.35 -29.96 16.86
CA SER A 184 8.32 -29.75 17.94
C SER A 184 8.86 -28.30 18.05
N TYR A 185 8.54 -27.40 17.11
CA TYR A 185 9.12 -26.05 17.04
C TYR A 185 8.08 -24.93 17.13
N ARG A 186 6.93 -25.19 17.77
CA ARG A 186 5.88 -24.18 18.02
C ARG A 186 6.32 -23.17 19.08
N GLY A 187 7.00 -22.11 18.66
CA GLY A 187 7.16 -20.91 19.47
C GLY A 187 5.87 -20.08 19.48
N LYS A 188 5.53 -19.46 20.61
CA LYS A 188 4.50 -18.40 20.63
C LYS A 188 5.03 -17.24 19.77
N ALA A 189 4.27 -16.83 18.75
CA ALA A 189 4.63 -15.65 17.98
C ALA A 189 4.64 -14.44 18.93
N ALA A 190 5.82 -13.88 19.18
CA ALA A 190 5.98 -12.74 20.06
C ALA A 190 5.21 -11.52 19.52
N ARG A 191 5.03 -10.52 20.39
CA ARG A 191 4.50 -9.21 19.99
C ARG A 191 5.50 -8.59 19.01
N VAL A 192 5.06 -8.27 17.80
CA VAL A 192 5.93 -7.74 16.75
C VAL A 192 5.93 -6.22 16.89
N THR A 193 7.05 -5.66 17.35
CA THR A 193 7.34 -4.22 17.37
C THR A 193 8.51 -3.94 16.45
N ASP A 194 8.68 -2.70 16.01
CA ASP A 194 9.78 -2.33 15.10
C ASP A 194 11.16 -2.61 15.72
N GLU A 195 11.31 -2.44 17.03
CA GLU A 195 12.53 -2.80 17.77
C GLU A 195 12.82 -4.30 17.74
N VAL A 196 11.78 -5.14 17.87
CA VAL A 196 11.91 -6.60 17.78
C VAL A 196 12.31 -7.02 16.37
N ILE A 197 11.72 -6.40 15.34
CA ILE A 197 12.07 -6.67 13.94
C ILE A 197 13.52 -6.24 13.67
N LYS A 198 13.94 -5.06 14.14
CA LYS A 198 15.32 -4.56 13.98
C LYS A 198 16.33 -5.50 14.62
N HIS A 199 16.04 -6.01 15.82
CA HIS A 199 16.90 -7.01 16.47
C HIS A 199 16.92 -8.33 15.69
N ALA A 200 15.75 -8.84 15.29
CA ALA A 200 15.64 -10.11 14.58
C ALA A 200 16.27 -10.08 13.18
N TYR A 201 16.20 -8.96 12.46
CA TYR A 201 16.85 -8.78 11.16
C TYR A 201 18.39 -8.89 11.24
N ASN A 202 18.99 -8.47 12.35
CA ASN A 202 20.44 -8.58 12.55
C ASN A 202 20.91 -9.99 12.95
N GLN A 203 19.98 -10.91 13.19
CA GLN A 203 20.29 -12.28 13.58
C GLN A 203 20.01 -13.25 12.43
N VAL A 204 20.78 -14.34 12.40
CA VAL A 204 20.60 -15.39 11.39
C VAL A 204 19.28 -16.15 11.64
N SER A 205 18.52 -16.41 10.57
CA SER A 205 17.20 -17.05 10.65
C SER A 205 17.06 -18.26 9.71
N ARG A 206 16.36 -19.30 10.16
CA ARG A 206 16.00 -20.51 9.40
C ARG A 206 14.56 -20.91 9.72
N GLN A 207 13.62 -20.27 9.05
CA GLN A 207 12.20 -20.32 9.35
C GLN A 207 11.44 -21.20 8.36
N VAL A 208 10.34 -21.79 8.81
CA VAL A 208 9.47 -22.59 7.94
C VAL A 208 8.00 -22.30 8.19
N ILE A 209 7.22 -22.20 7.11
CA ILE A 209 5.76 -22.17 7.09
C ILE A 209 5.26 -23.41 6.35
N THR A 210 4.26 -24.11 6.88
CA THR A 210 3.68 -25.32 6.28
C THR A 210 2.17 -25.25 6.20
N SER A 211 1.55 -25.78 5.14
CA SER A 211 0.08 -25.82 5.01
C SER A 211 -0.64 -26.64 6.07
N GLY A 212 0.06 -27.62 6.65
CA GLY A 212 -0.34 -28.26 7.90
C GLY A 212 -1.52 -29.22 7.79
N GLY A 213 -1.21 -30.52 7.84
CA GLY A 213 -2.18 -31.60 7.82
C GLY A 213 -1.49 -32.97 7.70
N ILE A 214 -2.01 -33.99 8.41
CA ILE A 214 -1.62 -35.41 8.25
C ILE A 214 -2.49 -36.07 7.18
N LYS A 215 -3.52 -35.37 6.67
CA LYS A 215 -4.45 -35.88 5.67
C LYS A 215 -4.52 -34.91 4.49
N PRO A 216 -4.67 -35.42 3.26
CA PRO A 216 -5.00 -34.59 2.11
C PRO A 216 -6.31 -33.86 2.39
N VAL A 217 -6.30 -32.54 2.19
CA VAL A 217 -7.54 -31.76 2.19
C VAL A 217 -8.05 -31.79 0.76
N VAL A 218 -9.26 -32.32 0.58
CA VAL A 218 -9.95 -32.31 -0.71
C VAL A 218 -10.34 -30.85 -0.98
N GLU A 219 -9.83 -30.30 -2.07
CA GLU A 219 -10.15 -28.94 -2.48
C GLU A 219 -11.55 -28.91 -3.11
N ASP A 220 -12.49 -28.19 -2.48
CA ASP A 220 -13.82 -27.97 -3.05
C ASP A 220 -13.76 -26.84 -4.09
N GLY A 221 -13.90 -27.21 -5.37
CA GLY A 221 -14.20 -26.29 -6.47
C GLY A 221 -13.00 -25.90 -7.36
N PRO A 222 -13.26 -25.28 -8.52
CA PRO A 222 -12.23 -24.81 -9.44
C PRO A 222 -11.61 -23.52 -8.90
N SER A 223 -10.59 -23.65 -8.04
CA SER A 223 -9.72 -22.55 -7.64
C SER A 223 -8.40 -22.68 -8.39
N ASP A 224 -7.87 -21.57 -8.91
CA ASP A 224 -6.57 -21.56 -9.59
C ASP A 224 -5.42 -21.93 -8.64
N ASN A 225 -5.55 -21.62 -7.34
CA ASN A 225 -4.55 -21.90 -6.29
C ASN A 225 -5.14 -22.74 -5.15
N SER A 226 -4.28 -23.41 -4.40
CA SER A 226 -4.65 -24.09 -3.17
C SER A 226 -5.20 -23.12 -2.12
N ASN A 227 -5.97 -23.62 -1.15
CA ASN A 227 -6.46 -22.77 -0.06
C ASN A 227 -5.31 -22.14 0.74
N PHE A 228 -4.23 -22.89 0.99
CA PHE A 228 -3.06 -22.38 1.71
C PHE A 228 -2.39 -21.24 0.91
N THR A 229 -2.08 -21.48 -0.36
CA THR A 229 -1.43 -20.51 -1.22
C THR A 229 -2.29 -19.27 -1.45
N ARG A 230 -3.61 -19.44 -1.59
CA ARG A 230 -4.55 -18.32 -1.68
C ARG A 230 -4.49 -17.39 -0.47
N PHE A 231 -4.41 -17.93 0.75
CA PHE A 231 -4.29 -17.10 1.95
C PHE A 231 -2.88 -16.55 2.16
N LEU A 232 -1.85 -17.24 1.65
CA LEU A 232 -0.48 -16.75 1.64
C LEU A 232 -0.38 -15.50 0.76
N ILE A 233 -0.87 -15.58 -0.48
CA ILE A 233 -0.93 -14.47 -1.44
C ILE A 233 -1.73 -13.32 -0.86
N LYS A 234 -2.93 -13.57 -0.31
CA LYS A 234 -3.71 -12.50 0.35
C LYS A 234 -2.95 -11.82 1.50
N GLY A 235 -2.14 -12.56 2.24
CA GLY A 235 -1.29 -12.01 3.31
C GLY A 235 -0.23 -11.05 2.76
N LEU A 236 0.43 -11.47 1.67
CA LEU A 236 1.40 -10.65 0.93
C LEU A 236 0.72 -9.40 0.33
N GLU A 237 -0.42 -9.58 -0.36
CA GLU A 237 -1.15 -8.49 -1.00
C GLU A 237 -1.62 -7.40 -0.03
N ARG A 238 -2.01 -7.80 1.18
CA ARG A 238 -2.54 -6.89 2.20
C ARG A 238 -1.47 -6.09 2.90
N ASN A 239 -0.19 -6.44 2.73
CA ASN A 239 0.89 -5.69 3.35
C ASN A 239 0.92 -4.25 2.80
N LYS A 240 0.93 -3.29 3.73
CA LYS A 240 1.07 -1.85 3.44
C LYS A 240 2.24 -1.22 4.19
N LYS A 241 3.06 -2.05 4.86
CA LYS A 241 4.26 -1.64 5.57
C LYS A 241 5.47 -1.76 4.63
N PRO A 242 6.52 -0.95 4.82
CA PRO A 242 7.76 -1.05 4.03
C PRO A 242 8.41 -2.44 4.07
N PHE A 243 8.14 -3.21 5.12
CA PHE A 243 8.61 -4.58 5.27
C PHE A 243 7.57 -5.47 5.95
N LEU A 244 7.65 -6.77 5.67
CA LEU A 244 6.81 -7.82 6.25
C LEU A 244 7.69 -8.96 6.75
N VAL A 245 7.44 -9.43 7.97
CA VAL A 245 8.14 -10.59 8.54
C VAL A 245 7.27 -11.86 8.49
N PRO A 246 7.86 -13.06 8.31
CA PRO A 246 7.15 -14.34 8.27
C PRO A 246 6.20 -14.59 9.44
N SER A 247 6.53 -14.15 10.65
CA SER A 247 5.68 -14.30 11.83
C SER A 247 4.41 -13.44 11.75
N GLU A 248 4.44 -12.28 11.10
CA GLU A 248 3.25 -11.47 10.79
C GLU A 248 2.44 -12.09 9.64
N LEU A 249 3.13 -12.50 8.57
CA LEU A 249 2.49 -13.17 7.43
C LEU A 249 1.73 -14.41 7.89
N PHE A 250 2.37 -15.25 8.71
CA PHE A 250 1.77 -16.47 9.25
C PHE A 250 0.54 -16.20 10.11
N LYS A 251 0.53 -15.15 10.94
CA LYS A 251 -0.66 -14.76 11.72
C LYS A 251 -1.85 -14.48 10.80
N SER A 252 -1.62 -13.74 9.71
CA SER A 252 -2.68 -13.41 8.75
C SER A 252 -3.19 -14.63 7.99
N LEU A 253 -2.27 -15.50 7.54
CA LEU A 253 -2.55 -16.76 6.86
C LEU A 253 -3.36 -17.70 7.76
N LYS A 254 -2.92 -17.89 9.01
CA LYS A 254 -3.58 -18.75 9.99
C LYS A 254 -5.02 -18.32 10.26
N VAL A 255 -5.26 -17.03 10.48
CA VAL A 255 -6.62 -16.49 10.68
C VAL A 255 -7.50 -16.71 9.44
N GLY A 256 -6.92 -16.58 8.23
CA GLY A 256 -7.61 -16.86 6.98
C GLY A 256 -8.03 -18.32 6.85
N LEU A 257 -7.09 -19.23 7.10
CA LEU A 257 -7.33 -20.68 7.00
C LEU A 257 -8.28 -21.20 8.07
N GLU A 258 -8.11 -20.84 9.34
CA GLU A 258 -8.99 -21.31 10.44
C GLU A 258 -10.46 -20.90 10.24
N LYS A 259 -10.72 -19.83 9.49
CA LYS A 259 -12.09 -19.35 9.20
C LYS A 259 -12.73 -20.01 7.98
N ASN A 260 -11.93 -20.60 7.08
CA ASN A 260 -12.39 -20.99 5.73
C ASN A 260 -11.94 -22.40 5.31
N SER A 261 -11.15 -23.10 6.13
CA SER A 261 -10.54 -24.40 5.83
C SER A 261 -10.34 -25.19 7.12
N SER A 262 -10.22 -26.51 6.99
CA SER A 262 -9.84 -27.42 8.06
C SER A 262 -8.32 -27.60 8.21
N GLN A 263 -7.53 -26.93 7.36
CA GLN A 263 -6.07 -26.92 7.44
C GLN A 263 -5.58 -26.22 8.71
N GLU A 264 -4.57 -26.81 9.36
CA GLU A 264 -3.92 -26.24 10.55
C GLU A 264 -2.48 -25.85 10.21
N PRO A 265 -2.24 -24.66 9.64
CA PRO A 265 -0.92 -24.29 9.18
C PRO A 265 0.08 -24.22 10.33
N GLY A 266 1.34 -24.51 10.01
CA GLY A 266 2.45 -24.53 10.95
C GLY A 266 3.44 -23.40 10.68
N PHE A 267 4.03 -22.85 11.74
CA PHE A 267 5.18 -21.96 11.67
C PHE A 267 6.19 -22.39 12.72
N GLY A 268 7.46 -22.42 12.32
CA GLY A 268 8.53 -22.86 13.18
C GLY A 268 9.89 -22.41 12.69
N THR A 269 10.90 -22.88 13.41
CA THR A 269 12.31 -22.51 13.24
C THR A 269 13.16 -23.77 13.30
N LEU A 270 14.31 -23.78 12.62
CA LEU A 270 15.23 -24.92 12.66
C LEU A 270 16.21 -24.81 13.85
N ASN A 271 15.72 -24.48 15.05
CA ASN A 271 16.52 -24.06 16.23
C ASN A 271 17.63 -25.04 16.65
N ASP A 272 17.42 -26.36 16.55
CA ASP A 272 18.39 -27.33 17.09
C ASP A 272 19.38 -27.90 16.05
N LYS A 273 19.17 -27.61 14.75
CA LYS A 273 19.96 -28.19 13.65
C LYS A 273 20.38 -27.21 12.56
N GLY A 274 19.77 -26.02 12.51
CA GLY A 274 19.90 -25.06 11.43
C GLY A 274 20.82 -23.87 11.71
N GLY A 275 21.17 -23.60 12.97
CA GLY A 275 22.02 -22.46 13.35
C GLY A 275 21.29 -21.12 13.49
N GLN A 276 19.96 -21.12 13.63
CA GLN A 276 19.17 -19.92 13.87
C GLN A 276 19.51 -19.28 15.22
N LYS A 277 19.60 -17.94 15.26
CA LYS A 277 19.95 -17.14 16.46
C LYS A 277 18.84 -16.16 16.85
N GLY A 278 17.58 -16.60 16.75
CA GLY A 278 16.42 -15.75 17.04
C GLY A 278 16.13 -14.70 15.97
N GLY A 279 16.73 -14.84 14.79
CA GLY A 279 16.46 -13.95 13.67
C GLY A 279 15.18 -14.27 12.92
N GLU A 280 14.80 -13.34 12.06
CA GLU A 280 13.62 -13.44 11.21
C GLU A 280 13.93 -12.83 9.83
N LEU A 281 13.51 -13.52 8.75
CA LEU A 281 13.58 -12.98 7.40
C LEU A 281 12.71 -11.73 7.30
N VAL A 282 13.11 -10.80 6.44
CA VAL A 282 12.34 -9.59 6.14
C VAL A 282 12.06 -9.56 4.65
N LEU A 283 10.78 -9.53 4.28
CA LEU A 283 10.33 -9.26 2.91
C LEU A 283 10.20 -7.75 2.76
N PHE A 284 11.03 -7.15 1.90
CA PHE A 284 11.01 -5.72 1.64
C PHE A 284 10.01 -5.42 0.54
N LEU A 285 9.11 -4.47 0.77
CA LEU A 285 8.22 -3.98 -0.28
C LEU A 285 9.09 -3.25 -1.33
N ASP A 286 8.81 -3.49 -2.60
CA ASP A 286 9.57 -2.86 -3.68
C ASP A 286 9.45 -1.32 -3.62
N GLY A 287 10.50 -0.61 -4.04
CA GLY A 287 10.56 0.84 -4.01
C GLY A 287 9.45 1.51 -4.82
N GLU A 288 9.08 0.95 -5.97
CA GLU A 288 7.98 1.44 -6.80
C GLU A 288 6.62 1.16 -6.19
N GLU A 289 6.42 -0.04 -5.66
CA GLU A 289 5.18 -0.40 -4.97
C GLU A 289 5.00 0.41 -3.68
N LEU A 290 6.08 0.66 -2.93
CA LEU A 290 6.07 1.56 -1.78
C LEU A 290 5.76 3.00 -2.20
N ALA A 291 6.33 3.47 -3.32
CA ALA A 291 6.00 4.78 -3.88
C ALA A 291 4.54 4.86 -4.34
N ARG A 292 4.00 3.80 -4.96
CA ARG A 292 2.58 3.69 -5.35
C ARG A 292 1.68 3.69 -4.13
N LEU A 293 1.96 2.88 -3.10
CA LEU A 293 1.21 2.86 -1.85
C LEU A 293 1.33 4.16 -1.08
N ASN A 294 2.49 4.84 -1.13
CA ASN A 294 2.66 6.16 -0.53
C ASN A 294 1.89 7.23 -1.32
N LYS A 295 1.82 7.15 -2.65
CA LYS A 295 0.95 7.98 -3.49
C LYS A 295 -0.53 7.72 -3.18
N ILE A 296 -0.95 6.46 -3.02
CA ILE A 296 -2.31 6.10 -2.61
C ILE A 296 -2.59 6.58 -1.18
N LYS A 297 -1.72 6.35 -0.21
CA LYS A 297 -1.85 6.89 1.16
C LYS A 297 -1.80 8.41 1.20
N TRP A 298 -1.10 9.06 0.27
CA TRP A 298 -1.08 10.51 0.12
C TRP A 298 -2.43 10.96 -0.46
N GLN A 299 -2.90 10.36 -1.55
CA GLN A 299 -4.22 10.60 -2.13
C GLN A 299 -5.38 10.26 -1.19
N ASP A 300 -5.23 9.29 -0.28
CA ASP A 300 -6.20 8.95 0.76
C ASP A 300 -6.13 9.91 1.96
N ARG A 301 -4.93 10.43 2.30
CA ARG A 301 -4.77 11.54 3.27
C ARG A 301 -5.33 12.85 2.73
N PHE A 302 -5.27 13.02 1.40
CA PHE A 302 -5.90 14.07 0.63
C PHE A 302 -7.16 13.57 -0.07
N ALA A 303 -7.85 12.54 0.48
CA ALA A 303 -9.20 12.22 0.03
C ALA A 303 -10.06 13.40 0.50
N ARG A 304 -10.04 14.48 -0.30
CA ARG A 304 -10.79 15.69 -0.06
C ARG A 304 -12.21 15.22 0.19
N LYS A 305 -12.76 15.60 1.33
CA LYS A 305 -14.22 15.52 1.46
C LYS A 305 -14.72 16.49 0.40
N ASN A 306 -15.17 15.94 -0.74
CA ASN A 306 -15.57 16.72 -1.91
C ASN A 306 -16.86 17.45 -1.55
N LEU A 307 -16.70 18.62 -0.93
CA LEU A 307 -17.79 19.55 -0.74
C LEU A 307 -18.18 20.11 -2.10
N ARG A 308 -19.47 20.32 -2.32
CA ARG A 308 -19.95 20.91 -3.55
C ARG A 308 -19.34 22.31 -3.73
N SER A 309 -18.77 22.55 -4.91
CA SER A 309 -18.12 23.81 -5.29
C SER A 309 -18.96 24.70 -6.22
N SER A 310 -20.18 24.28 -6.57
CA SER A 310 -21.11 25.01 -7.46
C SER A 310 -22.39 25.44 -6.73
N TYR A 311 -22.81 26.69 -6.88
CA TYR A 311 -24.04 27.21 -6.27
C TYR A 311 -25.31 26.57 -6.85
N ARG A 312 -26.37 26.50 -6.03
CA ARG A 312 -27.70 25.99 -6.38
C ARG A 312 -28.77 26.77 -5.63
N ASP A 313 -29.99 26.68 -6.16
CA ASP A 313 -31.20 26.96 -5.39
C ASP A 313 -31.56 25.72 -4.57
N LEU A 314 -31.56 25.83 -3.25
CA LEU A 314 -31.69 24.69 -2.34
C LEU A 314 -32.92 24.83 -1.45
N THR A 315 -33.69 23.76 -1.31
CA THR A 315 -34.80 23.69 -0.34
C THR A 315 -34.29 23.38 1.06
N VAL A 316 -35.13 23.65 2.08
CA VAL A 316 -34.82 23.30 3.47
C VAL A 316 -34.56 21.79 3.64
N THR A 317 -35.33 20.94 2.97
CA THR A 317 -35.12 19.48 3.01
C THR A 317 -33.78 19.06 2.42
N GLN A 318 -33.36 19.68 1.31
CA GLN A 318 -32.03 19.42 0.73
C GLN A 318 -30.92 19.89 1.67
N MET A 319 -31.13 21.01 2.36
CA MET A 319 -30.20 21.53 3.35
C MET A 319 -30.09 20.61 4.58
N GLN A 320 -31.22 20.11 5.09
CA GLN A 320 -31.28 19.14 6.19
C GLN A 320 -30.76 17.75 5.81
N SER A 321 -30.53 17.48 4.52
CA SER A 321 -29.92 16.23 4.03
C SER A 321 -28.45 16.41 3.63
N MET A 322 -27.81 17.51 4.06
CA MET A 322 -26.42 17.84 3.69
C MET A 322 -25.44 16.78 4.22
N PRO A 323 -24.51 16.29 3.38
CA PRO A 323 -23.49 15.36 3.84
C PRO A 323 -22.51 16.04 4.80
N HIS A 324 -21.86 15.23 5.63
CA HIS A 324 -20.79 15.68 6.53
C HIS A 324 -21.20 16.69 7.61
N VAL A 325 -22.50 16.87 7.88
CA VAL A 325 -23.01 17.66 8.98
C VAL A 325 -23.82 16.77 9.92
N GLU A 326 -23.64 16.96 11.23
CA GLU A 326 -24.48 16.38 12.26
C GLU A 326 -25.52 17.42 12.67
N ILE A 327 -26.80 17.12 12.41
CA ILE A 327 -27.91 18.00 12.73
C ILE A 327 -28.41 17.67 14.14
N ARG A 328 -28.37 18.68 15.01
CA ARG A 328 -28.88 18.59 16.38
C ARG A 328 -30.38 18.87 16.45
N GLU A 329 -30.84 19.82 15.64
CA GLU A 329 -32.24 20.25 15.65
C GLU A 329 -32.63 20.84 14.28
N GLU A 330 -33.69 20.29 13.67
CA GLU A 330 -34.26 20.77 12.41
C GLU A 330 -35.26 21.90 12.64
N GLN A 331 -35.32 22.83 11.69
CA GLN A 331 -36.19 24.01 11.75
C GLN A 331 -36.79 24.31 10.37
N GLU A 332 -37.94 24.99 10.32
CA GLU A 332 -38.55 25.38 9.04
C GLU A 332 -37.65 26.33 8.22
N TRP A 333 -36.73 27.02 8.89
CA TRP A 333 -35.78 27.93 8.27
C TRP A 333 -34.40 27.31 7.99
N GLY A 334 -34.16 26.04 8.37
CA GLY A 334 -32.85 25.41 8.28
C GLY A 334 -32.61 24.39 9.41
N PHE A 335 -31.50 24.53 10.15
CA PHE A 335 -31.18 23.66 11.28
C PHE A 335 -30.07 24.23 12.19
N TYR A 336 -29.95 23.66 13.40
CA TYR A 336 -28.77 23.73 14.25
C TYR A 336 -27.93 22.46 14.11
N GLY A 337 -26.62 22.59 13.94
CA GLY A 337 -25.72 21.46 13.68
C GLY A 337 -24.26 21.88 13.56
N HIS A 338 -23.40 20.90 13.32
CA HIS A 338 -21.97 21.14 13.13
C HIS A 338 -21.36 20.16 12.11
N SER A 339 -20.18 20.52 11.62
CA SER A 339 -19.38 19.68 10.74
C SER A 339 -18.93 18.40 11.42
N THR A 340 -18.91 17.31 10.66
CA THR A 340 -18.28 16.03 11.03
C THR A 340 -16.90 15.86 10.39
N ILE A 341 -16.40 16.92 9.74
CA ILE A 341 -15.07 16.95 9.12
C ILE A 341 -14.02 17.22 10.19
N ARG A 342 -12.97 16.38 10.18
CA ARG A 342 -11.78 16.62 11.00
C ARG A 342 -10.82 17.48 10.20
N HIS A 343 -10.95 18.78 10.37
CA HIS A 343 -10.16 19.77 9.65
C HIS A 343 -8.68 19.70 10.01
N GLN A 344 -7.84 20.15 9.07
CA GLN A 344 -6.40 20.31 9.26
C GLN A 344 -6.03 21.71 8.80
N TYR A 345 -6.30 22.70 9.65
CA TYR A 345 -6.06 24.10 9.36
C TYR A 345 -4.59 24.48 9.50
N GLU A 346 -4.09 25.23 8.52
CA GLU A 346 -2.80 25.93 8.54
C GLU A 346 -3.06 27.41 8.28
N ALA A 347 -2.91 28.24 9.31
CA ALA A 347 -2.92 29.69 9.15
C ALA A 347 -1.59 30.14 8.51
N LYS A 348 -1.68 30.99 7.48
CA LYS A 348 -0.52 31.41 6.69
C LYS A 348 -0.68 32.83 6.18
N SER A 349 0.42 33.59 6.21
CA SER A 349 0.52 34.89 5.55
C SER A 349 1.17 34.70 4.18
N ILE A 350 0.46 35.01 3.10
CA ILE A 350 0.96 34.94 1.72
C ILE A 350 0.88 36.35 1.13
N ASN A 351 2.02 36.93 0.75
CA ASN A 351 2.08 38.33 0.27
C ASN A 351 1.48 39.33 1.28
N TYR A 352 1.68 39.11 2.58
CA TYR A 352 1.11 39.89 3.69
C TYR A 352 -0.41 39.78 3.86
N ASP A 353 -1.06 38.93 3.07
CA ASP A 353 -2.47 38.60 3.18
C ASP A 353 -2.66 37.33 4.00
N GLU A 354 -3.56 37.36 4.98
CA GLU A 354 -3.80 36.25 5.89
C GLU A 354 -4.83 35.27 5.34
N VAL A 355 -4.45 34.00 5.25
CA VAL A 355 -5.29 32.90 4.77
C VAL A 355 -5.27 31.72 5.73
N VAL A 356 -6.30 30.88 5.67
CA VAL A 356 -6.33 29.58 6.34
C VAL A 356 -6.44 28.50 5.27
N ILE A 357 -5.43 27.65 5.18
CA ILE A 357 -5.43 26.47 4.32
C ILE A 357 -6.04 25.32 5.09
N ASP A 358 -7.09 24.69 4.56
CA ASP A 358 -7.65 23.47 5.11
C ASP A 358 -7.26 22.26 4.27
N HIS A 359 -6.29 21.49 4.77
CA HIS A 359 -5.77 20.31 4.08
C HIS A 359 -6.80 19.17 3.99
N ALA A 360 -7.85 19.18 4.82
CA ALA A 360 -8.89 18.14 4.81
C ALA A 360 -9.92 18.32 3.67
N THR A 361 -10.22 19.56 3.29
CA THR A 361 -11.18 19.89 2.22
C THR A 361 -10.50 20.32 0.92
N GLY A 362 -9.21 20.68 0.97
CA GLY A 362 -8.51 21.28 -0.17
C GLY A 362 -8.97 22.70 -0.46
N LEU A 363 -9.48 23.40 0.54
CA LEU A 363 -9.94 24.78 0.44
C LEU A 363 -8.95 25.73 1.09
N MET A 364 -8.87 26.95 0.54
CA MET A 364 -8.17 28.08 1.14
C MET A 364 -9.19 29.17 1.45
N TRP A 365 -9.18 29.62 2.69
CA TRP A 365 -10.16 30.54 3.24
C TRP A 365 -9.53 31.91 3.56
N HIS A 366 -10.30 32.96 3.38
CA HIS A 366 -9.95 34.29 3.87
C HIS A 366 -10.04 34.31 5.41
N GLN A 367 -8.91 34.54 6.10
CA GLN A 367 -8.86 34.40 7.56
C GLN A 367 -9.74 35.42 8.30
N ASN A 368 -9.82 36.64 7.78
CA ASN A 368 -10.45 37.77 8.49
C ASN A 368 -11.90 38.05 8.06
N GLY A 369 -12.44 37.30 7.10
CA GLY A 369 -13.71 37.64 6.44
C GLY A 369 -13.79 39.10 5.97
N SER A 370 -15.03 39.61 5.87
CA SER A 370 -15.35 41.00 5.54
C SER A 370 -16.09 41.72 6.67
N GLU A 371 -16.40 42.99 6.44
CA GLU A 371 -17.50 43.71 7.05
C GLU A 371 -18.88 43.13 6.67
N ARG A 372 -19.97 43.67 7.23
CA ARG A 372 -21.33 43.14 7.00
C ARG A 372 -22.05 43.82 5.86
N PHE A 373 -22.74 43.03 5.05
CA PHE A 373 -23.54 43.45 3.91
C PHE A 373 -24.97 42.93 4.00
N LYS A 374 -25.90 43.72 3.45
CA LYS A 374 -27.30 43.35 3.21
C LYS A 374 -27.67 43.38 1.72
N ASP A 375 -26.74 43.76 0.84
CA ASP A 375 -26.99 44.02 -0.57
C ASP A 375 -26.12 43.09 -1.43
N LYS A 376 -26.74 42.36 -2.36
CA LYS A 376 -26.07 41.43 -3.27
C LYS A 376 -25.02 42.13 -4.13
N ASP A 377 -25.29 43.35 -4.59
CA ASP A 377 -24.39 44.09 -5.47
C ASP A 377 -23.14 44.53 -4.71
N LYS A 378 -23.28 44.86 -3.43
CA LYS A 378 -22.14 45.17 -2.55
C LYS A 378 -21.29 43.96 -2.21
N ILE A 379 -21.91 42.79 -2.06
CA ILE A 379 -21.19 41.53 -1.88
C ILE A 379 -20.38 41.19 -3.14
N ALA A 380 -21.00 41.30 -4.32
CA ALA A 380 -20.34 41.06 -5.60
C ALA A 380 -19.18 42.04 -5.81
N GLU A 381 -19.40 43.34 -5.61
CA GLU A 381 -18.37 44.39 -5.69
C GLU A 381 -17.18 44.10 -4.76
N TRP A 382 -17.43 43.61 -3.55
CA TRP A 382 -16.37 43.28 -2.61
C TRP A 382 -15.52 42.09 -3.09
N ILE A 383 -16.16 41.01 -3.59
CA ILE A 383 -15.46 39.84 -4.14
C ILE A 383 -14.66 40.21 -5.40
N ASP A 384 -15.26 41.01 -6.30
CA ASP A 384 -14.58 41.49 -7.49
C ASP A 384 -13.34 42.33 -7.13
N ASN A 385 -13.47 43.22 -6.14
CA ASN A 385 -12.33 43.99 -5.65
C ASN A 385 -11.24 43.12 -5.00
N LEU A 386 -11.60 42.05 -4.28
CA LEU A 386 -10.64 41.09 -3.73
C LEU A 386 -9.84 40.40 -4.86
N ASN A 387 -10.54 39.96 -5.91
CA ASN A 387 -9.94 39.30 -7.07
C ASN A 387 -9.13 40.26 -7.95
N LEU A 388 -9.58 41.51 -8.12
CA LEU A 388 -8.85 42.55 -8.84
C LEU A 388 -7.50 42.84 -8.19
N LYS A 389 -7.46 42.88 -6.84
CA LYS A 389 -6.23 43.05 -6.06
C LYS A 389 -5.30 41.84 -6.11
N GLY A 390 -5.83 40.66 -6.40
CA GLY A 390 -5.06 39.41 -6.39
C GLY A 390 -4.69 38.97 -4.98
N TYR A 391 -5.63 39.01 -4.03
CA TYR A 391 -5.39 38.67 -2.62
C TYR A 391 -4.68 37.32 -2.46
N ALA A 392 -3.60 37.30 -1.68
CA ALA A 392 -2.69 36.17 -1.50
C ALA A 392 -2.09 35.63 -2.83
N GLY A 393 -2.08 36.42 -3.89
CA GLY A 393 -1.64 36.04 -5.23
C GLY A 393 -2.73 35.41 -6.11
N PHE A 394 -3.99 35.39 -5.68
CA PHE A 394 -5.08 34.65 -6.35
C PHE A 394 -6.26 35.55 -6.75
N LYS A 395 -6.97 35.15 -7.82
CA LYS A 395 -8.07 35.92 -8.44
C LYS A 395 -9.37 35.14 -8.63
N ASP A 396 -9.45 33.98 -7.98
CA ASP A 396 -10.54 33.01 -8.06
C ASP A 396 -11.29 32.88 -6.72
N TRP A 397 -11.21 33.91 -5.86
CA TRP A 397 -11.95 33.97 -4.61
C TRP A 397 -13.44 34.12 -4.90
N ARG A 398 -14.26 33.40 -4.14
CA ARG A 398 -15.72 33.39 -4.29
C ARG A 398 -16.41 33.23 -2.94
N LEU A 399 -17.73 33.41 -2.90
CA LEU A 399 -18.51 33.00 -1.74
C LEU A 399 -18.41 31.48 -1.56
N PRO A 400 -18.46 30.97 -0.32
CA PRO A 400 -18.57 29.54 -0.09
C PRO A 400 -19.97 29.06 -0.53
N THR A 401 -20.06 27.78 -0.89
CA THR A 401 -21.37 27.11 -0.87
C THR A 401 -21.81 26.91 0.57
N ALA A 402 -23.10 26.65 0.80
CA ALA A 402 -23.64 26.33 2.11
C ALA A 402 -22.96 25.10 2.73
N GLU A 403 -22.52 24.15 1.92
CA GLU A 403 -21.80 22.95 2.38
C GLU A 403 -20.37 23.29 2.83
N GLU A 404 -19.65 24.10 2.05
CA GLU A 404 -18.33 24.62 2.43
C GLU A 404 -18.42 25.47 3.69
N ALA A 405 -19.40 26.37 3.79
CA ALA A 405 -19.59 27.23 4.95
C ALA A 405 -19.98 26.45 6.21
N ALA A 406 -20.93 25.49 6.10
CA ALA A 406 -21.33 24.64 7.22
C ALA A 406 -20.20 23.75 7.72
N SER A 407 -19.22 23.41 6.85
CA SER A 407 -18.04 22.67 7.27
C SER A 407 -17.21 23.40 8.33
N LEU A 408 -17.28 24.74 8.40
CA LEU A 408 -16.56 25.52 9.42
C LEU A 408 -17.18 25.42 10.82
N LEU A 409 -18.41 24.91 10.94
CA LEU A 409 -19.11 24.83 12.22
C LEU A 409 -18.54 23.73 13.11
N GLU A 410 -18.04 24.12 14.27
CA GLU A 410 -17.46 23.22 15.27
C GLU A 410 -18.54 22.62 16.19
N PRO A 411 -18.31 21.44 16.80
CA PRO A 411 -19.27 20.84 17.72
C PRO A 411 -19.44 21.63 19.02
N GLU A 412 -18.37 22.30 19.46
CA GLU A 412 -18.30 23.09 20.68
C GLU A 412 -17.85 24.52 20.35
N GLN A 413 -18.23 25.48 21.19
CA GLN A 413 -17.76 26.85 21.06
C GLN A 413 -16.26 26.91 21.37
N LYS A 414 -15.47 27.42 20.43
CA LYS A 414 -14.00 27.49 20.54
C LYS A 414 -13.47 28.91 20.72
N PHE A 415 -14.12 29.91 20.14
CA PHE A 415 -13.61 31.28 20.11
C PHE A 415 -14.69 32.28 20.52
N GLY A 416 -14.68 32.74 21.78
CA GLY A 416 -15.59 33.80 22.27
C GLY A 416 -17.06 33.53 21.95
N ASP A 417 -17.55 32.36 22.35
CA ASP A 417 -18.92 31.84 22.13
C ASP A 417 -19.28 31.47 20.67
N MET A 418 -18.32 31.44 19.74
CA MET A 418 -18.53 30.95 18.38
C MET A 418 -18.11 29.50 18.18
N TYR A 419 -18.93 28.79 17.41
CA TYR A 419 -18.72 27.45 16.87
C TYR A 419 -17.86 27.51 15.60
N VAL A 420 -16.69 28.13 15.69
CA VAL A 420 -15.70 28.18 14.60
C VAL A 420 -14.31 28.06 15.19
N ASP A 421 -13.38 27.43 14.46
CA ASP A 421 -12.02 27.24 14.96
C ASP A 421 -11.29 28.58 15.17
N THR A 422 -10.42 28.60 16.17
CA THR A 422 -9.66 29.77 16.62
C THR A 422 -8.69 30.35 15.59
N VAL A 423 -8.40 29.59 14.52
CA VAL A 423 -7.60 30.07 13.38
C VAL A 423 -8.32 31.15 12.57
N PHE A 424 -9.63 31.31 12.71
CA PHE A 424 -10.43 32.32 12.00
C PHE A 424 -10.72 33.55 12.88
N ASP A 425 -10.77 34.74 12.27
CA ASP A 425 -11.25 35.94 12.97
C ASP A 425 -12.72 35.78 13.37
N ASN A 426 -13.04 36.34 14.53
CA ASN A 426 -14.29 36.10 15.22
C ASN A 426 -15.32 37.24 15.04
N LYS A 427 -15.05 38.19 14.14
CA LYS A 427 -15.96 39.30 13.86
C LYS A 427 -17.08 38.91 12.88
N GLN A 428 -17.08 37.66 12.39
CA GLN A 428 -18.07 37.12 11.46
C GLN A 428 -19.02 36.09 12.14
N PRO A 429 -19.94 36.52 13.00
CA PRO A 429 -20.91 35.63 13.67
C PRO A 429 -21.91 35.01 12.70
N TRP A 430 -22.15 35.66 11.56
CA TRP A 430 -22.96 35.16 10.46
C TRP A 430 -22.27 35.46 9.13
N ILE A 431 -22.27 34.48 8.22
CA ILE A 431 -21.75 34.66 6.86
C ILE A 431 -22.76 34.25 5.79
N TRP A 432 -22.86 35.05 4.72
CA TRP A 432 -23.59 34.69 3.52
C TRP A 432 -22.86 33.62 2.71
N THR A 433 -23.64 32.80 2.01
CA THR A 433 -23.17 31.80 1.04
C THR A 433 -23.66 32.17 -0.37
N GLY A 434 -23.12 31.52 -1.39
CA GLY A 434 -23.58 31.72 -2.77
C GLY A 434 -24.83 30.93 -3.14
N ASP A 435 -25.35 30.07 -2.27
CA ASP A 435 -26.57 29.29 -2.53
C ASP A 435 -27.83 30.09 -2.28
N SER A 436 -28.77 30.03 -3.22
CA SER A 436 -30.05 30.72 -3.11
C SER A 436 -31.09 29.88 -2.38
N PHE A 437 -32.08 30.57 -1.83
CA PHE A 437 -33.34 30.00 -1.37
C PHE A 437 -34.48 30.76 -2.05
N GLY A 438 -35.03 30.18 -3.11
CA GLY A 438 -35.97 30.88 -3.97
C GLY A 438 -35.35 32.11 -4.63
N TYR A 439 -36.17 33.12 -4.90
CA TYR A 439 -35.76 34.26 -5.74
C TYR A 439 -34.99 35.36 -4.98
N ASP A 440 -35.39 35.65 -3.74
CA ASP A 440 -34.94 36.83 -2.98
C ASP A 440 -34.14 36.53 -1.70
N ALA A 441 -33.85 35.24 -1.42
CA ALA A 441 -33.08 34.82 -0.26
C ALA A 441 -31.85 33.98 -0.63
N ALA A 442 -30.94 33.84 0.34
CA ALA A 442 -29.77 32.98 0.26
C ALA A 442 -29.57 32.23 1.58
N TRP A 443 -28.79 31.16 1.50
CA TRP A 443 -28.34 30.43 2.68
C TRP A 443 -27.20 31.16 3.38
N ALA A 444 -27.18 31.07 4.70
CA ALA A 444 -26.19 31.63 5.59
C ALA A 444 -25.85 30.62 6.69
N ILE A 445 -24.69 30.80 7.32
CA ILE A 445 -24.36 30.09 8.56
C ILE A 445 -24.27 31.07 9.72
N GLY A 446 -24.62 30.60 10.92
CA GLY A 446 -24.51 31.35 12.17
C GLY A 446 -23.51 30.69 13.10
N ALA A 447 -22.26 31.14 13.05
CA ALA A 447 -21.19 30.65 13.92
C ALA A 447 -21.48 30.92 15.41
N SER A 448 -22.26 31.95 15.77
CA SER A 448 -22.66 32.19 17.16
C SER A 448 -23.61 31.14 17.75
N TYR A 449 -24.35 30.42 16.89
CA TYR A 449 -25.35 29.44 17.33
C TYR A 449 -25.09 28.02 16.80
N GLY A 450 -24.13 27.85 15.89
CA GLY A 450 -23.93 26.59 15.18
C GLY A 450 -25.16 26.25 14.35
N SER A 451 -25.56 27.15 13.45
CA SER A 451 -26.75 27.01 12.63
C SER A 451 -26.50 27.24 11.14
N VAL A 452 -27.35 26.64 10.32
CA VAL A 452 -27.46 26.89 8.88
C VAL A 452 -28.90 27.29 8.60
N PHE A 453 -29.11 28.42 7.92
CA PHE A 453 -30.44 29.00 7.74
C PHE A 453 -30.53 29.83 6.47
N TRP A 454 -31.72 29.96 5.89
CA TRP A 454 -31.95 30.91 4.81
C TRP A 454 -32.37 32.27 5.36
N SER A 455 -32.00 33.33 4.67
CA SER A 455 -32.40 34.69 5.01
C SER A 455 -32.51 35.57 3.77
N LYS A 456 -33.36 36.58 3.84
CA LYS A 456 -33.50 37.59 2.78
C LYS A 456 -32.36 38.60 2.87
N PHE A 457 -32.06 39.27 1.77
CA PHE A 457 -31.08 40.36 1.69
C PHE A 457 -31.60 41.67 2.32
N ASN A 458 -32.08 41.58 3.56
CA ASN A 458 -32.44 42.70 4.41
C ASN A 458 -31.68 42.68 5.74
N GLU A 459 -30.95 41.59 6.03
CA GLU A 459 -30.09 41.41 7.19
C GLU A 459 -28.62 41.69 6.86
N TYR A 460 -27.84 42.10 7.87
CA TYR A 460 -26.41 42.40 7.73
C TYR A 460 -25.55 41.21 8.16
N TYR A 461 -25.07 40.41 7.21
CA TYR A 461 -24.10 39.34 7.45
C TYR A 461 -22.78 39.60 6.75
N SER A 462 -21.71 39.01 7.27
CA SER A 462 -20.38 39.13 6.66
C SER A 462 -20.26 38.13 5.51
N ILE A 463 -19.10 38.12 4.85
CA ILE A 463 -18.71 37.03 3.95
C ILE A 463 -17.35 36.51 4.36
N ARG A 464 -17.12 35.22 4.12
CA ARG A 464 -15.81 34.59 4.28
C ARG A 464 -15.44 33.90 2.97
N PRO A 465 -14.74 34.61 2.07
CA PRO A 465 -14.37 34.07 0.78
C PRO A 465 -13.56 32.79 0.89
N VAL A 466 -13.74 31.93 -0.10
CA VAL A 466 -13.04 30.66 -0.25
C VAL A 466 -12.58 30.49 -1.69
N ARG A 467 -11.51 29.72 -1.88
CA ARG A 467 -11.05 29.20 -3.17
C ARG A 467 -10.64 27.74 -3.05
N SER A 468 -10.66 27.02 -4.17
CA SER A 468 -10.19 25.64 -4.24
C SER A 468 -8.68 25.62 -4.50
N MET A 469 -7.96 24.75 -3.80
CA MET A 469 -6.56 24.46 -4.09
C MET A 469 -6.52 23.30 -5.07
N GLU A 470 -6.11 23.50 -6.32
CA GLU A 470 -5.95 22.41 -7.29
C GLU A 470 -4.88 21.42 -6.84
#